data_AF-A0A8I1YBK6-F1
#
_entry.id   AF-A0A8I1YBK6-F1
#
_cell.length_a   1.000
_cell.length_b   1.000
_cell.length_c   1.000
_cell.angle_alpha   90.00
_cell.angle_beta   90.00
_cell.angle_gamma   90.00
#
_symmetry.space_group_name_H-M   'P 1'
#
loop_
_entity.id
_entity.type
_entity.pdbx_description
1 polymer ?
#
loop_
_entity_poly.entity_id
_entity_poly.type
_entity_poly.pdbx_seq_one_letter_code
_entity_poly.pdbx_strand_id
1 'polypeptide(L)'
;MQIGQSLIVAAILFLVLFVIYQRGAIGGGDVKLLVALAIGLPLAGVIELLTATALAGGVLAAVHLMMRRLPQPRLAPAGSSLMRRVYAVERWRHLRHAPLPYGVAIACGGIWAILSKGI
;
A
#
# COMPACT_ATOMS: atom_id res chain seq x y z
N MET A 1 -13.46 -26.94 4.95
CA MET A 1 -11.98 -27.06 4.89
C MET A 1 -11.26 -25.77 4.44
N GLN A 2 -11.93 -24.61 4.31
CA GLN A 2 -11.33 -23.37 3.76
C GLN A 2 -10.58 -22.50 4.79
N ILE A 3 -11.02 -22.49 6.06
CA ILE A 3 -10.46 -21.58 7.09
C ILE A 3 -9.04 -21.99 7.49
N GLY A 4 -8.80 -23.30 7.70
CA GLY A 4 -7.46 -23.80 8.05
C GLY A 4 -6.41 -23.49 6.98
N GLN A 5 -6.79 -23.64 5.70
CA GLN A 5 -5.91 -23.27 4.57
C GLN A 5 -5.66 -21.76 4.52
N SER A 6 -6.68 -20.93 4.73
CA SER A 6 -6.53 -19.48 4.78
C SER A 6 -5.58 -19.04 5.90
N LEU A 7 -5.69 -19.63 7.10
CA LEU A 7 -4.80 -19.35 8.22
C LEU A 7 -3.34 -19.77 7.91
N ILE A 8 -3.13 -20.93 7.28
CA ILE A 8 -1.79 -21.37 6.86
C ILE A 8 -1.21 -20.37 5.85
N VAL A 9 -1.97 -19.96 4.84
CA VAL A 9 -1.53 -19.00 3.83
C VAL A 9 -1.21 -17.65 4.47
N ALA A 10 -2.08 -17.13 5.35
CA ALA A 10 -1.86 -15.89 6.06
C ALA A 10 -0.64 -15.95 7.00
N ALA A 11 -0.40 -17.09 7.66
CA ALA A 11 0.77 -17.31 8.50
C ALA A 11 2.06 -17.33 7.67
N ILE A 12 2.07 -18.03 6.52
CA ILE A 12 3.22 -18.03 5.60
C ILE A 12 3.48 -16.60 5.09
N LEU A 13 2.43 -15.90 4.66
CA LEU A 13 2.53 -14.51 4.21
C LEU A 13 3.10 -13.62 5.32
N PHE A 14 2.61 -13.75 6.55
CA PHE A 14 3.11 -13.00 7.70
C PHE A 14 4.59 -13.29 7.96
N LEU A 15 5.03 -14.55 7.95
CA LEU A 15 6.43 -14.90 8.16
C LEU A 15 7.34 -14.27 7.10
N VAL A 16 6.94 -14.34 5.82
CA VAL A 16 7.68 -13.70 4.72
C VAL A 16 7.76 -12.19 4.91
N LEU A 17 6.62 -11.54 5.17
CA LEU A 17 6.56 -10.10 5.39
C LEU A 17 7.31 -9.66 6.66
N PHE A 18 7.34 -10.50 7.70
CA PHE A 18 8.08 -10.24 8.92
C PHE A 18 9.59 -10.25 8.68
N VAL A 19 10.12 -11.19 7.89
CA VAL A 19 11.54 -11.18 7.50
C VAL A 19 11.88 -9.91 6.70
N ILE A 20 10.99 -9.46 5.82
CA ILE A 20 11.18 -8.21 5.04
C ILE A 20 11.13 -6.98 5.96
N TYR A 21 10.22 -6.97 6.95
CA TYR A 21 10.13 -5.92 7.97
C TYR A 21 11.39 -5.82 8.81
N GLN A 22 11.97 -6.95 9.25
CA GLN A 22 13.23 -6.94 10.00
C GLN A 22 14.40 -6.33 9.21
N ARG A 23 14.35 -6.38 7.87
CA ARG A 23 15.34 -5.73 6.99
C ARG A 23 15.07 -4.22 6.79
N GLY A 24 14.02 -3.67 7.40
CA GLY A 24 13.66 -2.25 7.28
C GLY A 24 13.08 -1.85 5.92
N ALA A 25 12.75 -2.81 5.05
CA ALA A 25 12.28 -2.51 3.69
C ALA A 25 10.78 -2.14 3.63
N ILE A 26 9.98 -2.64 4.57
CA ILE A 26 8.54 -2.39 4.66
C ILE A 26 8.18 -1.97 6.09
N GLY A 27 7.16 -1.12 6.27
CA GLY A 27 6.70 -0.70 7.58
C GLY A 27 5.91 -1.80 8.29
N GLY A 28 5.99 -1.86 9.63
CA GLY A 28 5.21 -2.83 10.41
C GLY A 28 3.69 -2.65 10.28
N GLY A 29 3.24 -1.42 9.97
CA GLY A 29 1.84 -1.15 9.64
C GLY A 29 1.37 -1.85 8.37
N ASP A 30 2.19 -1.82 7.31
CA ASP A 30 1.88 -2.45 6.03
C ASP A 30 1.81 -3.99 6.16
N VAL A 31 2.73 -4.57 6.95
CA VAL A 31 2.71 -6.02 7.26
C VAL A 31 1.40 -6.40 7.94
N LYS A 32 1.01 -5.67 8.99
CA LYS A 32 -0.24 -5.93 9.72
C LYS A 32 -1.46 -5.81 8.81
N LEU A 33 -1.48 -4.79 7.95
CA LEU A 33 -2.60 -4.54 7.04
C LEU A 33 -2.74 -5.65 5.99
N LEU A 34 -1.65 -6.03 5.30
CA LEU A 34 -1.69 -7.11 4.30
C LEU A 34 -2.11 -8.44 4.92
N VAL A 35 -1.62 -8.76 6.11
CA VAL A 35 -1.97 -10.01 6.80
C VAL A 35 -3.42 -9.99 7.27
N ALA A 36 -3.91 -8.86 7.81
CA ALA A 36 -5.31 -8.72 8.18
C ALA A 36 -6.25 -8.91 6.98
N LEU A 37 -5.89 -8.39 5.80
CA LEU A 37 -6.66 -8.55 4.57
C LEU A 37 -6.58 -9.97 4.01
N ALA A 38 -5.48 -10.69 4.22
CA ALA A 38 -5.31 -12.05 3.72
C ALA A 38 -6.11 -13.10 4.51
N ILE A 39 -6.39 -12.85 5.79
CA ILE A 39 -7.18 -13.76 6.63
C ILE A 39 -8.62 -13.83 6.09
N GLY A 40 -9.09 -15.05 5.84
CA GLY A 40 -10.41 -15.31 5.27
C GLY A 40 -10.43 -15.36 3.74
N LEU A 41 -9.37 -14.91 3.06
CA LEU A 41 -9.25 -15.07 1.61
C LEU A 41 -8.76 -16.48 1.24
N PRO A 42 -9.28 -17.07 0.15
CA PRO A 42 -8.66 -18.24 -0.46
C PRO A 42 -7.29 -17.86 -1.07
N LEU A 43 -6.44 -18.84 -1.36
CA LEU A 43 -5.10 -18.60 -1.94
C LEU A 43 -5.17 -17.72 -3.21
N ALA A 44 -6.17 -17.96 -4.07
CA ALA A 44 -6.38 -17.14 -5.27
C ALA A 44 -6.67 -15.66 -4.93
N GLY A 45 -7.44 -15.39 -3.87
CA GLY A 45 -7.74 -14.04 -3.40
C GLY A 45 -6.51 -13.35 -2.80
N VAL A 46 -5.63 -14.10 -2.12
CA VAL A 46 -4.35 -13.56 -1.62
C VAL A 46 -3.42 -13.19 -2.79
N ILE A 47 -3.35 -14.01 -3.84
CA ILE A 47 -2.59 -13.68 -5.06
C ILE A 47 -3.17 -12.42 -5.72
N GLU A 48 -4.49 -12.31 -5.80
CA GLU A 48 -5.16 -11.14 -6.36
C GLU A 48 -4.92 -9.87 -5.53
N LEU A 49 -4.98 -9.97 -4.20
CA LEU A 49 -4.62 -8.91 -3.27
C LEU A 49 -3.19 -8.42 -3.52
N LEU A 50 -2.22 -9.33 -3.60
CA LEU A 50 -0.81 -8.98 -3.78
C LEU A 50 -0.55 -8.38 -5.16
N THR A 51 -1.17 -8.91 -6.22
CA THR A 51 -1.03 -8.39 -7.58
C THR A 51 -1.65 -7.02 -7.73
N ALA A 52 -2.89 -6.82 -7.24
CA ALA A 52 -3.55 -5.52 -7.26
C ALA A 52 -2.79 -4.48 -6.40
N THR A 53 -2.27 -4.88 -5.24
CA THR A 53 -1.41 -4.04 -4.40
C THR A 53 -0.14 -3.64 -5.14
N ALA A 54 0.53 -4.58 -5.82
CA ALA A 54 1.74 -4.31 -6.59
C ALA A 54 1.48 -3.36 -7.76
N LEU A 55 0.37 -3.53 -8.48
CA LEU A 55 -0.04 -2.64 -9.57
C LEU A 55 -0.36 -1.23 -9.06
N ALA A 56 -1.16 -1.11 -7.99
CA ALA A 56 -1.47 0.17 -7.37
C ALA A 56 -0.20 0.86 -6.81
N GLY A 57 0.71 0.08 -6.22
CA GLY A 57 2.01 0.55 -5.75
C GLY A 57 2.91 1.03 -6.89
N GLY A 58 2.89 0.34 -8.03
CA GLY A 58 3.60 0.75 -9.25
C GLY A 58 3.09 2.09 -9.78
N VAL A 59 1.76 2.27 -9.82
CA VAL A 59 1.15 3.56 -10.19
C VAL A 59 1.55 4.64 -9.20
N LEU A 60 1.49 4.37 -7.89
CA LEU A 60 1.91 5.30 -6.85
C LEU A 60 3.37 5.70 -7.02
N ALA A 61 4.26 4.74 -7.27
CA ALA A 61 5.68 4.98 -7.51
C ALA A 61 5.92 5.81 -8.77
N ALA A 62 5.20 5.55 -9.87
CA ALA A 62 5.27 6.33 -11.10
C ALA A 62 4.81 7.78 -10.89
N VAL A 63 3.71 8.00 -10.16
CA VAL A 63 3.24 9.33 -9.76
C VAL A 63 4.29 10.06 -8.94
N HIS A 64 4.92 9.37 -7.97
CA HIS A 64 5.96 9.95 -7.13
C HIS A 64 7.24 10.27 -7.93
N LEU A 65 7.59 9.44 -8.92
CA LEU A 65 8.69 9.70 -9.85
C LEU A 65 8.40 10.93 -10.73
N MET A 66 7.18 11.07 -11.22
CA MET A 66 6.74 12.26 -11.98
C MET A 66 6.81 13.53 -11.13
N MET A 67 6.41 13.45 -9.85
CA MET A 67 6.48 14.58 -8.92
C MET A 67 7.91 15.09 -8.70
N ARG A 68 8.94 14.26 -8.86
CA ARG A 68 10.35 14.70 -8.78
C ARG A 68 10.74 15.68 -9.89
N ARG A 69 10.01 15.69 -11.01
CA ARG A 69 10.25 16.61 -12.13
C ARG A 69 9.55 17.96 -11.95
N LEU A 70 8.67 18.09 -10.97
CA LEU A 70 7.87 19.30 -10.77
C LEU A 70 8.61 20.34 -9.90
N PRO A 71 8.30 21.65 -10.06
CA PRO A 71 8.94 22.71 -9.29
C PRO A 71 8.67 22.58 -7.80
N GLN A 72 9.62 23.05 -6.98
CA GLN A 72 9.49 23.07 -5.53
C GLN A 72 8.18 23.78 -5.10
N PRO A 73 7.26 23.10 -4.38
CA PRO A 73 6.05 23.72 -3.87
C PRO A 73 6.36 24.89 -2.97
N ARG A 74 5.70 26.00 -3.29
CA ARG A 74 5.47 27.10 -2.36
C ARG A 74 4.40 26.65 -1.36
N LEU A 75 4.45 27.20 -0.14
CA LEU A 75 3.44 26.97 0.90
C LEU A 75 2.04 27.19 0.30
N ALA A 76 1.13 26.24 0.52
CA ALA A 76 -0.24 26.34 0.03
C ALA A 76 -1.02 27.32 0.94
N PRO A 77 -1.47 28.50 0.45
CA PRO A 77 -2.20 29.47 1.27
C PRO A 77 -3.56 28.92 1.74
N ALA A 78 -4.11 29.50 2.82
CA ALA A 78 -5.48 29.23 3.23
C ALA A 78 -6.44 29.57 2.08
N GLY A 79 -7.30 28.62 1.68
CA GLY A 79 -8.17 28.72 0.50
C GLY A 79 -7.66 28.01 -0.77
N SER A 80 -6.48 27.39 -0.72
CA SER A 80 -5.99 26.57 -1.84
C SER A 80 -6.78 25.26 -2.02
N SER A 81 -6.90 24.82 -3.28
CA SER A 81 -7.58 23.57 -3.63
C SER A 81 -6.98 22.36 -2.91
N LEU A 82 -7.80 21.35 -2.62
CA LEU A 82 -7.35 20.10 -1.98
C LEU A 82 -6.17 19.48 -2.73
N MET A 83 -6.18 19.51 -4.07
CA MET A 83 -5.09 19.04 -4.92
C MET A 83 -3.76 19.77 -4.62
N ARG A 84 -3.79 21.10 -4.48
CA ARG A 84 -2.59 21.89 -4.16
C ARG A 84 -2.07 21.60 -2.75
N ARG A 85 -2.96 21.36 -1.80
CA ARG A 85 -2.60 20.97 -0.43
C ARG A 85 -1.96 19.59 -0.38
N VAL A 86 -2.56 18.59 -1.04
CA VAL A 86 -1.99 17.24 -1.15
C VAL A 86 -0.62 17.28 -1.83
N TYR A 87 -0.48 18.03 -2.94
CA TYR A 87 0.80 18.21 -3.61
C TYR A 87 1.87 18.83 -2.68
N ALA A 88 1.53 19.90 -1.96
CA ALA A 88 2.46 20.54 -1.04
C ALA A 88 2.90 19.61 0.10
N VAL A 89 1.96 18.85 0.68
CA VAL A 89 2.24 17.86 1.73
C VAL A 89 3.12 16.74 1.19
N GLU A 90 2.76 16.15 0.06
CA GLU A 90 3.49 14.99 -0.47
C GLU A 90 4.90 15.36 -0.90
N ARG A 91 5.11 16.55 -1.48
CA ARG A 91 6.48 17.01 -1.79
C ARG A 91 7.28 17.32 -0.51
N TRP A 92 6.64 17.86 0.52
CA TRP A 92 7.32 18.09 1.80
C TRP A 92 7.73 16.77 2.47
N ARG A 93 6.90 15.72 2.33
CA ARG A 93 7.24 14.35 2.73
C ARG A 93 8.41 13.80 1.92
N HIS A 94 8.38 13.95 0.59
CA HIS A 94 9.50 13.57 -0.28
C HIS A 94 10.82 14.23 0.10
N LEU A 95 10.80 15.53 0.39
CA LEU A 95 11.98 16.27 0.83
C LEU A 95 12.60 15.73 2.12
N ARG A 96 11.77 15.15 3.00
CA ARG A 96 12.21 14.54 4.25
C ARG A 96 12.54 13.05 4.11
N HIS A 97 12.69 12.57 2.88
CA HIS A 97 12.92 11.15 2.58
C HIS A 97 11.88 10.22 3.23
N ALA A 98 10.64 10.70 3.38
CA ALA A 98 9.58 9.89 3.94
C ALA A 98 9.27 8.71 3.00
N PRO A 99 8.98 7.52 3.55
CA PRO A 99 8.62 6.36 2.75
C PRO A 99 7.30 6.59 1.99
N LEU A 100 7.16 5.89 0.87
CA LEU A 100 5.94 5.87 0.07
C LEU A 100 4.74 5.42 0.92
N PRO A 101 3.54 6.01 0.74
CA PRO A 101 2.35 5.58 1.45
C PRO A 101 1.80 4.25 0.89
N TYR A 102 2.52 3.15 1.12
CA TYR A 102 2.14 1.80 0.64
C TYR A 102 0.76 1.37 1.12
N GLY A 103 0.32 1.82 2.29
CA GLY A 103 -1.03 1.58 2.80
C GLY A 103 -2.16 1.96 1.83
N VAL A 104 -1.96 2.99 0.99
CA VAL A 104 -2.95 3.35 -0.05
C VAL A 104 -3.02 2.27 -1.12
N ALA A 105 -1.86 1.77 -1.58
CA ALA A 105 -1.80 0.69 -2.55
C ALA A 105 -2.39 -0.63 -1.99
N ILE A 106 -2.10 -0.95 -0.73
CA ILE A 106 -2.65 -2.11 -0.03
C ILE A 106 -4.17 -1.99 0.12
N ALA A 107 -4.69 -0.80 0.46
CA ALA A 107 -6.12 -0.56 0.56
C ALA A 107 -6.82 -0.75 -0.79
N CYS A 108 -6.26 -0.22 -1.88
CA CYS A 108 -6.78 -0.44 -3.23
C CYS A 108 -6.78 -1.93 -3.60
N GLY A 109 -5.69 -2.64 -3.30
CA GLY A 109 -5.60 -4.09 -3.55
C GLY A 109 -6.60 -4.90 -2.72
N GLY A 110 -6.80 -4.53 -1.45
CA GLY A 110 -7.79 -5.11 -0.55
C GLY A 110 -9.22 -4.93 -1.05
N ILE A 111 -9.59 -3.70 -1.39
CA ILE A 111 -10.90 -3.38 -1.96
C ILE A 111 -11.12 -4.18 -3.24
N TRP A 112 -10.13 -4.21 -4.14
CA TRP A 112 -10.23 -4.98 -5.37
C TRP A 112 -10.46 -6.47 -5.11
N ALA A 113 -9.62 -7.10 -4.28
CA ALA A 113 -9.72 -8.53 -3.98
C ALA A 113 -11.05 -8.91 -3.31
N ILE A 114 -11.58 -8.05 -2.43
CA ILE A 114 -12.88 -8.25 -1.79
C ILE A 114 -14.01 -8.09 -2.80
N LEU A 115 -13.94 -7.10 -3.70
CA LEU A 115 -15.00 -6.88 -4.69
C LEU A 115 -15.00 -7.90 -5.82
N SER A 116 -13.82 -8.40 -6.22
CA SER A 116 -13.69 -9.33 -7.32
C SER A 116 -14.03 -10.78 -6.93
N LYS A 117 -13.78 -11.19 -5.68
CA LYS A 117 -14.02 -12.56 -5.18
C LYS A 117 -14.44 -12.66 -3.71
N GLY A 118 -15.16 -11.67 -3.20
CA GLY A 118 -15.85 -11.70 -1.90
C GLY A 118 -17.28 -12.25 -1.94
N ILE A 119 -17.58 -13.15 -2.88
CA ILE A 119 -18.74 -14.08 -2.87
C ILE A 119 -18.23 -15.45 -3.34
#